data_AF-A0A8J2KXA8-F1
#
_entry.id   AF-A0A8J2KXA8-F1
#
_cell.length_a   1.000
_cell.length_b   1.000
_cell.length_c   1.000
_cell.angle_alpha   90.00
_cell.angle_beta   90.00
_cell.angle_gamma   90.00
#
_symmetry.space_group_name_H-M   'P 1'
#
loop_
_entity.id
_entity.type
_entity.pdbx_description
1 polymer ?
#
loop_
_entity_poly.entity_id
_entity_poly.type
_entity_poly.pdbx_seq_one_letter_code
_entity_poly.pdbx_strand_id
1 'polypeptide(L)'
;MVNGPAVGIGVTIFGLADIVYASERAHFTTPFSSLGLSPEACSSYTFPRIMGYAKANELLLFNAKITARQAEASGLVSEVFPDNTFDAETAKRVRAIAQLPLK
;
A
#
# COMPACT_ATOMS: atom_id res chain seq x y z
N MET A 1 4.24 -1.39 -6.88
CA MET A 1 5.13 -0.21 -6.87
C MET A 1 4.27 1.04 -6.87
N VAL A 2 4.49 1.99 -5.97
CA VAL A 2 3.63 3.17 -5.81
C VAL A 2 4.50 4.43 -5.71
N ASN A 3 4.59 5.19 -6.80
CA ASN A 3 5.44 6.37 -6.91
C ASN A 3 4.67 7.68 -6.69
N GLY A 4 3.67 7.70 -5.81
CA GLY A 4 2.83 8.88 -5.62
C GLY A 4 1.55 8.63 -4.83
N PRO A 5 0.62 9.59 -4.82
CA PRO A 5 -0.68 9.45 -4.19
C PRO A 5 -1.44 8.25 -4.76
N ALA A 6 -2.04 7.43 -3.89
CA ALA A 6 -3.01 6.41 -4.29
C ALA A 6 -4.29 6.53 -3.45
N VAL A 7 -5.43 6.30 -4.09
CA VAL A 7 -6.77 6.55 -3.53
C VAL A 7 -7.71 5.40 -3.86
N GLY A 8 -8.56 5.01 -2.90
CA GLY A 8 -9.63 4.01 -3.11
C GLY A 8 -9.06 2.64 -3.53
N ILE A 9 -9.55 2.09 -4.65
CA ILE A 9 -9.03 0.82 -5.19
C ILE A 9 -7.52 0.81 -5.43
N GLY A 10 -6.94 1.97 -5.74
CA GLY A 10 -5.50 2.13 -5.90
C GLY A 10 -4.70 1.85 -4.61
N VAL A 11 -5.36 1.84 -3.46
CA VAL A 11 -4.79 1.44 -2.15
C VAL A 11 -5.25 0.05 -1.76
N THR A 12 -6.54 -0.29 -1.94
CA THR A 12 -7.08 -1.55 -1.42
C THR A 12 -6.50 -2.78 -2.10
N ILE A 13 -6.03 -2.66 -3.34
CA ILE A 13 -5.32 -3.75 -4.05
C ILE A 13 -3.99 -4.15 -3.37
N PHE A 14 -3.44 -3.32 -2.47
CA PHE A 14 -2.20 -3.64 -1.76
C PHE A 14 -2.32 -4.91 -0.95
N GLY A 15 -3.49 -5.16 -0.35
CA GLY A 15 -3.73 -6.38 0.42
C GLY A 15 -3.83 -7.66 -0.41
N LEU A 16 -3.77 -7.54 -1.74
CA LEU A 16 -3.76 -8.67 -2.68
C LEU A 16 -2.40 -8.86 -3.36
N ALA A 17 -1.45 -7.94 -3.15
CA ALA A 17 -0.12 -8.04 -3.71
C ALA A 17 0.81 -8.80 -2.75
N ASP A 18 1.79 -9.53 -3.30
CA ASP A 18 2.81 -10.19 -2.48
C ASP A 18 3.73 -9.17 -1.79
N ILE A 19 4.07 -8.10 -2.52
CA ILE A 19 5.02 -7.07 -2.08
C ILE A 19 4.55 -5.69 -2.57
N VAL A 20 4.62 -4.70 -1.69
CA VAL A 20 4.30 -3.31 -2.01
C VAL A 20 5.50 -2.43 -1.71
N TYR A 21 6.10 -1.84 -2.74
CA TYR A 21 7.13 -0.80 -2.61
C TYR A 21 6.53 0.58 -2.88
N ALA A 22 6.88 1.56 -2.07
CA ALA A 22 6.40 2.94 -2.22
C ALA A 22 7.54 3.97 -2.21
N SER A 23 7.33 5.09 -2.90
CA SER A 23 8.19 6.28 -2.77
C SER A 23 7.84 7.03 -1.48
N GLU A 24 8.80 7.71 -0.85
CA GLU A 24 8.57 8.55 0.33
C GLU A 24 7.51 9.63 0.11
N ARG A 25 7.33 10.13 -1.13
CA ARG A 25 6.28 11.11 -1.46
C ARG A 25 4.88 10.52 -1.56
N ALA A 26 4.75 9.19 -1.53
CA ALA A 26 3.46 8.52 -1.63
C ALA A 26 2.62 8.73 -0.37
N HIS A 27 1.31 8.75 -0.57
CA HIS A 27 0.33 8.78 0.50
C HIS A 27 -0.95 8.07 0.08
N PHE A 28 -1.68 7.55 1.06
CA PHE A 28 -2.75 6.59 0.84
C PHE A 28 -4.01 7.02 1.59
N THR A 29 -5.15 6.91 0.92
CA THR A 29 -6.46 7.12 1.55
C THR A 29 -7.53 6.32 0.84
N THR A 30 -8.58 5.93 1.56
CA THR A 30 -9.73 5.21 1.03
C THR A 30 -11.00 5.96 1.43
N PRO A 31 -11.47 6.93 0.63
CA PRO A 31 -12.54 7.86 1.02
C PRO A 31 -13.95 7.23 0.91
N PHE A 32 -14.10 5.96 1.32
CA PHE A 32 -15.33 5.19 1.14
C PHE A 32 -16.51 5.80 1.89
N SER A 33 -16.32 6.19 3.15
CA SER A 33 -17.39 6.76 3.95
C SER A 33 -17.86 8.12 3.41
N SER A 34 -16.95 8.92 2.83
CA SER A 34 -17.33 10.17 2.15
C SER A 34 -18.14 9.94 0.88
N LEU A 35 -17.92 8.80 0.22
CA LEU A 35 -18.59 8.42 -1.03
C LEU A 35 -19.85 7.58 -0.79
N GLY A 36 -20.17 7.22 0.45
CA GLY A 36 -21.27 6.31 0.77
C GLY A 36 -21.04 4.87 0.28
N LEU A 37 -19.78 4.46 0.16
CA LEU A 37 -19.38 3.15 -0.33
C LEU A 37 -18.91 2.26 0.83
N SER A 38 -19.06 0.95 0.65
CA SER A 38 -18.38 -0.04 1.50
C SER A 38 -16.93 -0.24 1.03
N PRO A 39 -16.04 -0.73 1.91
CA PRO A 39 -14.68 -1.10 1.49
C PRO A 39 -14.67 -2.19 0.41
N GLU A 40 -13.84 -2.01 -0.61
CA GLU A 40 -13.72 -2.91 -1.77
C GLU A 40 -12.39 -3.68 -1.82
N ALA A 41 -12.20 -4.51 -2.84
CA ALA A 41 -11.00 -5.34 -3.08
C ALA A 41 -10.55 -6.12 -1.83
N CYS A 42 -11.52 -6.70 -1.11
CA CYS A 42 -11.30 -7.44 0.13
C CYS A 42 -10.65 -6.65 1.27
N SER A 43 -10.57 -5.31 1.19
CA SER A 43 -9.84 -4.49 2.17
C SER A 43 -10.40 -4.55 3.58
N SER A 44 -11.71 -4.72 3.76
CA SER A 44 -12.33 -4.97 5.06
C SER A 44 -11.85 -6.27 5.72
N TYR A 45 -11.33 -7.21 4.94
CA TYR A 45 -10.76 -8.47 5.40
C TYR A 45 -9.23 -8.43 5.50
N THR A 46 -8.56 -7.91 4.46
CA THR A 46 -7.09 -7.94 4.36
C THR A 46 -6.43 -6.89 5.26
N PHE A 47 -6.94 -5.66 5.32
CA PHE A 47 -6.28 -4.59 6.06
C PHE A 47 -6.22 -4.85 7.56
N PRO A 48 -7.29 -5.28 8.25
CA PRO A 48 -7.19 -5.60 9.68
C PRO A 48 -6.16 -6.70 9.99
N ARG A 49 -5.92 -7.63 9.05
CA ARG A 49 -4.92 -8.70 9.20
C ARG A 49 -3.50 -8.23 8.96
N ILE A 50 -3.32 -7.21 8.13
CA ILE A 50 -2.02 -6.65 7.79
C ILE A 50 -1.58 -5.59 8.82
N MET A 51 -2.45 -4.62 9.11
CA MET A 51 -2.14 -3.43 9.91
C MET A 51 -2.83 -3.35 11.28
N GLY A 52 -3.64 -4.36 11.61
CA GLY A 52 -4.48 -4.34 12.81
C GLY A 52 -5.77 -3.52 12.63
N TYR A 53 -6.78 -3.85 13.43
CA TYR A 53 -8.13 -3.29 13.32
C TYR A 53 -8.18 -1.77 13.44
N ALA A 54 -7.48 -1.19 14.42
CA ALA A 54 -7.54 0.25 14.68
C ALA A 54 -7.02 1.06 13.47
N LYS A 55 -5.83 0.71 12.98
CA LYS A 55 -5.23 1.39 11.83
C LYS A 55 -6.02 1.16 10.55
N ALA A 56 -6.54 -0.06 10.35
CA ALA A 56 -7.41 -0.35 9.21
C ALA A 56 -8.67 0.53 9.23
N ASN A 57 -9.31 0.70 10.37
CA ASN A 57 -10.52 1.52 10.47
C ASN A 57 -10.26 3.03 10.31
N GLU A 58 -9.09 3.54 10.72
CA GLU A 58 -8.67 4.91 10.36
C GLU A 58 -8.73 5.12 8.83
N LEU A 59 -8.19 4.17 8.07
CA LEU A 59 -8.15 4.27 6.62
C LEU A 59 -9.53 4.03 5.99
N LEU A 60 -10.19 2.92 6.37
CA LEU A 60 -11.41 2.43 5.73
C LEU A 60 -12.70 3.15 6.14
N LEU A 61 -12.80 3.63 7.38
CA LEU A 61 -14.02 4.22 7.92
C LEU A 61 -13.89 5.72 8.19
N PHE A 62 -12.70 6.18 8.60
CA PHE A 62 -12.48 7.59 8.92
C PHE A 62 -11.86 8.39 7.77
N ASN A 63 -11.73 7.78 6.59
CA ASN A 63 -11.13 8.38 5.40
C ASN A 63 -9.74 8.99 5.68
N ALA A 64 -8.99 8.41 6.63
CA ALA A 64 -7.69 8.94 7.01
C ALA A 64 -6.75 8.96 5.80
N LYS A 65 -5.78 9.86 5.86
CA LYS A 65 -4.68 9.93 4.91
C LYS A 65 -3.42 9.51 5.64
N ILE A 66 -2.78 8.44 5.18
CA ILE A 66 -1.53 7.95 5.77
C ILE A 66 -0.37 8.16 4.79
N THR A 67 0.80 8.45 5.35
CA THR A 67 2.06 8.58 4.60
C THR A 67 2.63 7.22 4.21
N ALA A 68 3.57 7.21 3.27
CA ALA A 68 4.36 6.02 2.92
C ALA A 68 4.96 5.33 4.17
N ARG A 69 5.58 6.10 5.06
CA ARG A 69 6.22 5.59 6.29
C ARG A 69 5.23 5.03 7.31
N GLN A 70 4.04 5.62 7.43
CA GLN A 70 2.99 5.05 8.28
C GLN A 70 2.44 3.73 7.72
N ALA A 71 2.32 3.61 6.40
CA ALA A 71 1.92 2.37 5.76
C ALA A 71 2.99 1.27 5.90
N GLU A 72 4.27 1.64 5.86
CA GLU A 72 5.40 0.74 6.13
C GLU A 72 5.39 0.25 7.58
N ALA A 73 5.29 1.18 8.54
CA ALA A 73 5.22 0.85 9.96
C ALA A 73 4.01 -0.01 10.34
N SER A 74 2.97 -0.03 9.51
CA SER A 74 1.78 -0.85 9.69
C SER A 74 1.76 -2.12 8.82
N GLY A 75 2.82 -2.39 8.07
CA GLY A 75 2.96 -3.60 7.24
C GLY A 75 2.18 -3.60 5.93
N LEU A 76 1.41 -2.55 5.61
CA LEU A 76 0.69 -2.43 4.34
C LEU A 76 1.63 -2.15 3.16
N VAL A 77 2.73 -1.46 3.42
CA VAL A 77 3.85 -1.28 2.50
C VAL A 77 5.02 -2.08 3.03
N SER A 78 5.67 -2.85 2.16
CA SER A 78 6.82 -3.68 2.53
C SER A 78 8.09 -2.85 2.73
N GLU A 79 8.30 -1.83 1.88
CA GLU A 79 9.45 -0.94 2.00
C GLU A 79 9.22 0.40 1.29
N VAL A 80 9.77 1.46 1.87
CA VAL A 80 9.72 2.82 1.34
C VAL A 80 11.10 3.32 0.92
N PHE A 81 11.20 3.83 -0.30
CA PHE A 81 12.45 4.34 -0.89
C PHE A 81 12.41 5.86 -1.08
N PRO A 82 13.58 6.54 -0.98
CA PRO A 82 13.71 7.94 -1.37
C PRO A 82 13.28 8.14 -2.83
N ASP A 83 12.58 9.26 -3.08
CA ASP A 83 11.94 9.53 -4.37
C ASP A 83 12.91 9.52 -5.56
N ASN A 84 14.11 10.08 -5.36
CA ASN A 84 15.15 10.15 -6.39
C ASN A 84 15.80 8.79 -6.72
N THR A 85 15.60 7.77 -5.89
CA THR A 85 16.16 6.42 -6.07
C THR A 85 15.10 5.35 -6.31
N PHE A 86 13.81 5.70 -6.21
CA PHE A 86 12.70 4.76 -6.21
C PHE A 86 12.73 3.81 -7.42
N ASP A 87 12.84 4.33 -8.64
CA ASP A 87 12.82 3.51 -9.85
C ASP A 87 14.05 2.60 -9.94
N ALA A 88 15.23 3.09 -9.55
CA ALA A 88 16.46 2.31 -9.60
C ALA A 88 16.43 1.14 -8.59
N GLU A 89 16.04 1.40 -7.35
CA GLU A 89 15.99 0.39 -6.27
C GLU A 89 14.92 -0.67 -6.53
N THR A 90 13.72 -0.25 -6.95
CA THR A 90 12.65 -1.19 -7.28
C THR A 90 12.99 -2.04 -8.50
N ALA A 91 13.56 -1.47 -9.57
CA ALA A 91 13.99 -2.23 -10.74
C ALA A 91 15.11 -3.23 -10.41
N LYS A 92 16.00 -2.89 -9.48
CA LYS A 92 17.04 -3.83 -9.00
C LYS A 92 16.40 -5.04 -8.31
N ARG A 93 15.41 -4.83 -7.43
CA ARG A 93 14.70 -5.90 -6.70
C ARG A 93 13.88 -6.80 -7.63
N VAL A 94 13.13 -6.19 -8.55
CA VAL A 94 12.34 -6.93 -9.53
C VAL A 94 13.24 -7.81 -10.41
N ARG A 95 14.38 -7.27 -10.87
CA ARG A 95 15.37 -8.04 -11.65
C ARG A 95 15.94 -9.21 -10.88
N ALA A 96 16.25 -9.04 -9.60
CA ALA A 96 16.75 -10.13 -8.77
C ALA A 96 15.75 -11.29 -8.66
N ILE A 97 14.45 -11.00 -8.48
CA ILE A 97 13.40 -12.01 -8.44
C ILE A 97 13.20 -12.67 -9.81
N ALA A 98 13.23 -11.88 -10.89
CA ALA A 98 13.05 -12.39 -12.26
C ALA A 98 14.17 -13.34 -12.73
N GLN A 99 15.33 -13.34 -12.05
CA GLN A 99 16.44 -14.25 -12.33
C GLN A 99 16.36 -15.58 -11.57
N LEU A 100 15.40 -15.72 -10.65
CA LEU A 100 15.22 -16.98 -9.92
C LEU A 100 14.75 -18.09 -10.89
N PRO A 101 15.07 -19.36 -10.59
CA PRO A 101 14.65 -20.47 -11.44
C PRO A 101 13.13 -20.47 -11.65
N LEU A 102 12.72 -20.47 -12.93
CA LEU A 102 11.37 -20.85 -13.29
C LEU A 102 11.23 -22.34 -12.95
N LYS A 103 10.17 -22.70 -12.22
CA LYS A 103 9.85 -24.10 -11.97
C LYS A 103 9.73 -24.88 -13.28
#